data_AF-A0A654F8N0-F1
#
_entry.id   AF-A0A654F8N0-F1
#
_cell.length_a   1.000
_cell.length_b   1.000
_cell.length_c   1.000
_cell.angle_alpha   90.00
_cell.angle_beta   90.00
_cell.angle_gamma   90.00
#
_symmetry.space_group_name_H-M   'P 1'
#
loop_
_entity.id
_entity.type
_entity.pdbx_description
1 polymer ?
#
loop_
_entity_poly.entity_id
_entity_poly.type
_entity_poly.pdbx_seq_one_letter_code
_entity_poly.pdbx_strand_id
1 'polypeptide(L)'
;MDLNNNKSNNVVKTLARWCLLLQAFMISSNTVALKEPDYVNMNITIRNSMTGLIRPEIVYRCQSKRKDYGWHRSPKPGVQFSFPIILIKGETKIPAIHICQIRSVLGTATLVIQNTYLDAEMCPRSSCSHEATPKGIVFRGLEWDFKTVFPKLKPVEYLELPWTPWPNRT
;
A
#
# COMPACT_ATOMS: atom_id res chain seq x y z
N MET A 1 27.73 3.58 74.00
CA MET A 1 26.43 4.22 74.33
C MET A 1 26.45 5.64 73.78
N ASP A 2 26.49 5.85 72.46
CA ASP A 2 25.46 5.58 71.44
C ASP A 2 24.29 6.58 71.48
N LEU A 3 24.50 7.78 70.94
CA LEU A 3 23.39 8.73 70.70
C LEU A 3 23.40 9.43 69.33
N ASN A 4 24.45 9.28 68.50
CA ASN A 4 24.50 9.95 67.19
C ASN A 4 24.12 9.09 65.97
N ASN A 5 23.86 7.78 66.15
CA ASN A 5 23.59 6.89 65.01
C ASN A 5 22.09 6.76 64.64
N ASN A 6 21.17 7.19 65.52
CA ASN A 6 19.72 7.00 65.30
C ASN A 6 19.07 8.10 64.46
N LYS A 7 19.59 9.33 64.48
CA LYS A 7 18.98 10.46 63.76
C LYS A 7 19.27 10.41 62.25
N SER A 8 20.48 10.02 61.87
CA SER A 8 20.93 9.81 60.48
C SER A 8 20.11 8.71 59.77
N ASN A 9 19.95 7.55 60.41
CA ASN A 9 19.19 6.43 59.85
C ASN A 9 17.72 6.75 59.59
N ASN A 10 17.09 7.57 60.42
CA ASN A 10 15.70 7.98 60.22
C ASN A 10 15.56 8.96 59.05
N VAL A 11 16.50 9.89 58.86
CA VAL A 11 16.49 10.83 57.73
C VAL A 11 16.71 10.09 56.40
N VAL A 12 17.65 9.14 56.36
CA VAL A 12 17.91 8.31 55.17
C VAL A 12 16.71 7.41 54.84
N LYS A 13 16.08 6.79 55.84
CA LYS A 13 14.85 6.00 55.64
C LYS A 13 13.67 6.85 55.14
N THR A 14 13.58 8.10 55.61
CA THR A 14 12.53 9.03 55.18
C THR A 14 12.78 9.49 53.75
N LEU A 15 14.00 9.90 53.41
CA LEU A 15 14.39 10.26 52.03
C LEU A 15 14.20 9.10 51.04
N ALA A 16 14.57 7.87 51.42
CA ALA A 16 14.37 6.69 50.58
C ALA A 16 12.87 6.38 50.34
N ARG A 17 12.01 6.58 51.35
CA ARG A 17 10.55 6.47 51.22
C ARG A 17 9.97 7.54 50.28
N TRP A 18 10.47 8.76 50.35
CA TRP A 18 10.06 9.85 49.46
C TRP A 18 10.54 9.64 48.02
N CYS A 19 11.75 9.10 47.81
CA CYS A 19 12.22 8.69 46.49
C CYS A 19 11.39 7.54 45.88
N LEU A 20 10.97 6.56 46.68
CA LEU A 20 10.10 5.46 46.22
C LEU A 20 8.69 5.95 45.86
N LEU A 21 8.14 6.91 46.60
CA LEU A 21 6.87 7.55 46.25
C LEU A 21 6.99 8.39 44.98
N LEU A 22 8.09 9.13 44.78
CA LEU A 22 8.36 9.87 43.55
C LEU A 22 8.55 8.95 42.32
N GLN A 23 9.12 7.76 42.49
CA GLN A 23 9.19 6.76 41.41
C GLN A 23 7.79 6.21 41.06
N ALA A 24 6.87 6.11 42.01
CA ALA A 24 5.49 5.69 41.75
C ALA A 24 4.68 6.73 40.96
N PHE A 25 4.94 8.03 41.16
CA PHE A 25 4.25 9.11 40.42
C PHE A 25 4.78 9.32 38.99
N MET A 26 6.02 8.88 38.68
CA MET A 26 6.59 9.02 37.33
C MET A 26 6.14 7.93 36.34
N ILE A 27 5.46 6.88 36.79
CA ILE A 27 4.93 5.81 35.92
C ILE A 27 3.48 6.07 35.49
N SER A 28 2.85 7.17 35.93
CA SER A 28 1.61 7.68 35.29
C SER A 28 1.92 8.74 34.22
N SER A 29 3.08 8.66 33.58
CA SER A 29 3.23 9.27 32.28
C SER A 29 2.18 8.61 31.39
N ASN A 30 1.20 9.40 30.95
CA ASN A 30 0.27 9.01 29.90
C ASN A 30 1.12 8.48 28.74
N THR A 31 1.35 7.17 28.71
CA THR A 31 1.71 6.48 27.49
C THR A 31 0.50 6.74 26.62
N VAL A 32 0.58 7.79 25.81
CA VAL A 32 -0.20 7.89 24.59
C VAL A 32 0.05 6.55 23.95
N ALA A 33 -0.89 5.62 24.12
CA ALA A 33 -0.83 4.34 23.49
C ALA A 33 -0.72 4.71 22.02
N LEU A 34 0.47 4.53 21.44
CA LEU A 34 0.68 4.61 20.01
C LEU A 34 -0.22 3.50 19.47
N LYS A 35 -1.48 3.85 19.21
CA LYS A 35 -2.45 2.96 18.62
C LYS A 35 -1.81 2.54 17.31
N GLU A 36 -1.54 1.24 17.18
CA GLU A 36 -1.00 0.72 15.94
C GLU A 36 -1.88 1.23 14.79
N PRO A 37 -1.28 1.67 13.67
CA PRO A 37 -2.06 2.19 12.58
C PRO A 37 -3.02 1.11 12.09
N ASP A 38 -4.30 1.46 11.94
CA ASP A 38 -5.28 0.57 11.34
C ASP A 38 -4.89 0.31 9.88
N TYR A 39 -5.06 -0.92 9.40
CA TYR A 39 -4.71 -1.31 8.04
C TYR A 39 -5.93 -1.71 7.21
N VAL A 40 -5.87 -1.47 5.90
CA VAL A 40 -6.88 -1.90 4.92
C VAL A 40 -6.21 -2.75 3.84
N ASN A 41 -6.85 -3.84 3.46
CA ASN A 41 -6.41 -4.70 2.36
C ASN A 41 -7.06 -4.28 1.05
N MET A 42 -6.25 -4.20 0.00
CA MET A 42 -6.69 -3.97 -1.38
C MET A 42 -6.02 -4.99 -2.28
N ASN A 43 -6.63 -5.27 -3.44
CA ASN A 43 -6.01 -6.07 -4.48
C ASN A 43 -5.67 -5.17 -5.69
N ILE A 44 -4.43 -5.24 -6.14
CA ILE A 44 -4.06 -4.74 -7.47
C ILE A 44 -4.30 -5.85 -8.47
N THR A 45 -5.02 -5.56 -9.56
CA THR A 45 -5.37 -6.55 -10.58
C THR A 45 -4.77 -6.18 -11.93
N ILE A 46 -4.09 -7.14 -12.54
CA ILE A 46 -3.64 -7.06 -13.93
C ILE A 46 -4.44 -8.05 -14.75
N ARG A 47 -5.12 -7.57 -15.79
CA ARG A 47 -5.92 -8.39 -16.70
C ARG A 47 -5.33 -8.35 -18.11
N ASN A 48 -5.31 -9.50 -18.77
CA ASN A 48 -5.03 -9.57 -20.19
C ASN A 48 -6.31 -9.26 -20.98
N SER A 49 -6.31 -8.16 -21.73
CA SER A 49 -7.37 -7.73 -22.64
C SER A 49 -6.85 -7.58 -24.08
N MET A 50 -5.82 -8.35 -24.46
CA MET A 50 -5.17 -8.35 -25.77
C MET A 50 -6.00 -9.07 -26.85
N THR A 51 -7.22 -8.60 -27.10
CA THR A 51 -8.11 -9.20 -28.10
C THR A 51 -7.64 -8.94 -29.54
N GLY A 52 -8.01 -9.82 -30.47
CA GLY A 52 -7.72 -9.65 -31.90
C GLY A 52 -6.27 -9.93 -32.33
N LEU A 53 -5.41 -10.39 -31.43
CA LEU A 53 -4.01 -10.73 -31.74
C LEU A 53 -3.80 -12.25 -31.86
N ILE A 54 -2.95 -12.66 -32.80
CA ILE A 54 -2.50 -14.06 -32.94
C ILE A 54 -1.72 -14.52 -31.69
N ARG A 55 -0.94 -13.60 -31.10
CA ARG A 55 -0.17 -13.83 -29.86
C ARG A 55 -0.61 -12.81 -28.81
N PRO A 56 -1.73 -13.07 -28.10
CA PRO A 56 -2.29 -12.14 -27.11
C PRO A 56 -1.60 -12.22 -25.75
N GLU A 57 -0.58 -13.06 -25.62
CA GLU A 57 0.09 -13.31 -24.35
C GLU A 57 0.75 -12.05 -23.78
N ILE A 58 0.60 -11.89 -22.46
CA ILE A 58 1.40 -10.97 -21.67
C ILE A 58 2.16 -11.72 -20.57
N VAL A 59 3.37 -11.26 -20.30
CA VAL A 59 4.21 -11.72 -19.19
C VAL A 59 4.59 -10.49 -18.38
N TYR A 60 4.47 -10.56 -17.06
CA TYR A 60 4.78 -9.44 -16.20
C TYR A 60 5.35 -9.82 -14.86
N ARG A 61 6.08 -8.90 -14.24
CA ARG A 61 6.54 -8.98 -12.85
C ARG A 61 6.21 -7.68 -12.15
N CYS A 62 5.60 -7.79 -10.98
CA CYS A 62 5.29 -6.65 -10.13
C CYS A 62 6.10 -6.72 -8.85
N GLN A 63 6.62 -5.58 -8.42
CA GLN A 63 7.35 -5.46 -7.17
C GLN A 63 7.08 -4.14 -6.48
N SER A 64 7.13 -4.14 -5.17
CA SER A 64 7.18 -2.94 -4.31
C SER A 64 8.54 -2.88 -3.64
N LYS A 65 8.80 -1.80 -2.87
CA LYS A 65 10.02 -1.67 -2.07
C LYS A 65 10.25 -2.85 -1.11
N ARG A 66 9.18 -3.47 -0.60
CA ARG A 66 9.24 -4.48 0.47
C ARG A 66 8.92 -5.90 0.00
N LYS A 67 8.37 -6.07 -1.20
CA LYS A 67 7.85 -7.36 -1.68
C LYS A 67 7.89 -7.45 -3.19
N ASP A 68 8.45 -8.54 -3.67
CA ASP A 68 8.33 -8.99 -5.06
C ASP A 68 7.14 -9.96 -5.18
N TYR A 69 6.28 -9.72 -6.15
CA TYR A 69 5.10 -10.55 -6.42
C TYR A 69 5.37 -11.62 -7.48
N GLY A 70 6.60 -11.69 -8.00
CA GLY A 70 7.04 -12.73 -8.92
C GLY A 70 6.57 -12.51 -10.35
N TRP A 71 6.96 -13.45 -11.21
CA TRP A 71 6.57 -13.48 -12.61
C TRP A 71 5.22 -14.15 -12.81
N HIS A 72 4.38 -13.53 -13.62
CA HIS A 72 3.06 -14.02 -14.01
C HIS A 72 2.95 -14.05 -15.53
N ARG A 73 2.18 -15.02 -16.00
CA ARG A 73 1.91 -15.22 -17.43
C ARG A 73 0.40 -15.30 -17.62
N SER A 74 -0.14 -14.41 -18.44
CA SER A 74 -1.55 -14.41 -18.83
C SER A 74 -1.63 -14.75 -20.32
N PRO A 75 -1.81 -16.03 -20.70
CA PRO A 75 -1.62 -16.49 -22.08
C PRO A 75 -2.76 -16.11 -23.02
N LYS A 76 -3.95 -15.79 -22.50
CA LYS A 76 -5.17 -15.52 -23.28
C LYS A 76 -5.92 -14.30 -22.73
N PRO A 77 -6.70 -13.60 -23.55
CA PRO A 77 -7.61 -12.54 -23.08
C PRO A 77 -8.59 -13.08 -22.02
N GLY A 78 -8.90 -12.25 -21.03
CA GLY A 78 -9.72 -12.59 -19.86
C GLY A 78 -8.94 -13.15 -18.67
N VAL A 79 -7.70 -13.64 -18.86
CA VAL A 79 -6.87 -14.12 -17.74
C VAL A 79 -6.39 -12.93 -16.90
N GLN A 80 -6.59 -13.00 -15.59
CA GLN A 80 -6.17 -11.98 -14.64
C GLN A 80 -5.42 -12.58 -13.45
N PHE A 81 -4.56 -11.77 -12.84
CA PHE A 81 -3.96 -12.03 -11.54
C PHE A 81 -4.18 -10.83 -10.64
N SER A 82 -4.54 -11.11 -9.39
CA SER A 82 -4.72 -10.11 -8.37
C SER A 82 -3.79 -10.41 -7.22
N PHE A 83 -3.03 -9.41 -6.77
CA PHE A 83 -2.17 -9.55 -5.60
C PHE A 83 -2.57 -8.60 -4.48
N PRO A 84 -2.56 -9.07 -3.23
CA PRO A 84 -2.96 -8.26 -2.10
C PRO A 84 -1.86 -7.27 -1.72
N ILE A 85 -2.30 -6.08 -1.34
CA ILE A 85 -1.51 -5.00 -0.78
C ILE A 85 -2.14 -4.54 0.53
N ILE A 86 -1.30 -4.02 1.43
CA ILE A 86 -1.72 -3.49 2.73
C ILE A 86 -1.48 -1.99 2.71
N LEU A 87 -2.50 -1.24 3.10
CA LEU A 87 -2.52 0.23 3.13
C LEU A 87 -2.81 0.71 4.54
N ILE A 88 -2.22 1.84 4.93
CA ILE A 88 -2.49 2.46 6.23
C ILE A 88 -3.78 3.27 6.14
N LYS A 89 -4.75 2.95 6.99
CA LYS A 89 -6.06 3.61 7.00
C LYS A 89 -5.92 5.08 7.41
N GLY A 90 -6.57 5.97 6.67
CA GLY A 90 -6.54 7.42 6.95
C GLY A 90 -5.29 8.15 6.44
N GLU A 91 -4.27 7.42 5.97
CA GLU A 91 -3.05 8.02 5.43
C GLU A 91 -3.15 8.22 3.91
N THR A 92 -3.39 9.46 3.47
CA THR A 92 -3.47 9.81 2.04
C THR A 92 -2.14 10.20 1.41
N LYS A 93 -1.11 10.48 2.21
CA LYS A 93 0.15 11.06 1.74
C LYS A 93 1.22 10.03 1.37
N ILE A 94 1.12 8.81 1.88
CA ILE A 94 2.12 7.75 1.67
C ILE A 94 1.50 6.68 0.76
N PRO A 95 1.69 6.75 -0.56
CA PRO A 95 1.20 5.71 -1.44
C PRO A 95 2.02 4.43 -1.27
N ALA A 96 1.35 3.29 -1.31
CA ALA A 96 1.99 2.03 -1.66
C ALA A 96 2.32 2.07 -3.15
N ILE A 97 3.61 1.98 -3.45
CA ILE A 97 4.12 2.05 -4.83
C ILE A 97 4.50 0.66 -5.30
N HIS A 98 3.96 0.28 -6.46
CA HIS A 98 4.24 -0.97 -7.15
C HIS A 98 4.67 -0.69 -8.57
N ILE A 99 5.77 -1.33 -9.00
CA ILE A 99 6.30 -1.23 -10.35
C ILE A 99 6.05 -2.56 -11.02
N CYS A 100 5.30 -2.54 -12.12
CA CYS A 100 4.97 -3.70 -12.92
C CYS A 100 5.62 -3.60 -14.30
N GLN A 101 6.55 -4.50 -14.57
CA GLN A 101 7.19 -4.64 -15.88
C GLN A 101 6.39 -5.63 -16.71
N ILE A 102 5.72 -5.13 -17.75
CA ILE A 102 4.82 -5.91 -18.60
C ILE A 102 5.45 -6.05 -19.98
N ARG A 103 5.35 -7.25 -20.57
CA ARG A 103 5.87 -7.59 -21.90
C ARG A 103 4.77 -8.27 -22.71
N SER A 104 4.70 -7.94 -23.98
CA SER A 104 3.79 -8.56 -24.95
C SER A 104 4.46 -8.66 -26.31
N VAL A 105 3.75 -9.21 -27.31
CA VAL A 105 4.23 -9.19 -28.70
C VAL A 105 4.37 -7.76 -29.26
N LEU A 106 3.63 -6.79 -28.71
CA LEU A 106 3.63 -5.41 -29.19
C LEU A 106 4.76 -4.56 -28.59
N GLY A 107 5.31 -4.97 -27.46
CA GLY A 107 6.35 -4.21 -26.78
C GLY A 107 6.43 -4.47 -25.29
N THR A 108 6.93 -3.47 -24.58
CA THR A 108 7.04 -3.45 -23.13
C THR A 108 6.31 -2.25 -22.53
N ALA A 109 5.89 -2.36 -21.27
CA ALA A 109 5.30 -1.26 -20.52
C ALA A 109 5.78 -1.36 -19.06
N THR A 110 6.32 -0.27 -18.51
CA THR A 110 6.71 -0.20 -17.10
C THR A 110 5.68 0.65 -16.37
N LEU A 111 4.67 -0.01 -15.81
CA LEU A 111 3.58 0.63 -15.10
C LEU A 111 4.00 0.93 -13.66
N VAL A 112 3.78 2.16 -13.20
CA VAL A 112 3.95 2.56 -11.80
C VAL A 112 2.56 2.78 -11.20
N ILE A 113 2.17 1.89 -10.31
CA ILE A 113 0.88 1.92 -9.62
C ILE A 113 1.12 2.55 -8.24
N GLN A 114 0.33 3.55 -7.91
CA GLN A 114 0.37 4.24 -6.62
C GLN A 114 -1.02 4.13 -5.99
N ASN A 115 -1.10 3.50 -4.83
CA ASN A 115 -2.37 3.36 -4.12
C ASN A 115 -2.28 3.91 -2.69
N THR A 116 -3.35 4.56 -2.28
CA THR A 116 -3.63 5.06 -0.94
C THR A 116 -4.84 4.32 -0.37
N TYR A 117 -5.18 4.53 0.91
CA TYR A 117 -6.37 3.91 1.48
C TYR A 117 -7.67 4.31 0.74
N LEU A 118 -7.71 5.50 0.13
CA LEU A 118 -8.87 5.95 -0.65
C LEU A 118 -9.11 5.03 -1.84
N ASP A 119 -8.05 4.53 -2.48
CA ASP A 119 -8.17 3.58 -3.59
C ASP A 119 -8.77 2.26 -3.12
N ALA A 120 -8.46 1.82 -1.88
CA ALA A 120 -9.09 0.64 -1.31
C ALA A 120 -10.60 0.82 -1.06
N GLU A 121 -11.02 2.03 -0.70
CA GLU A 121 -12.44 2.39 -0.53
C GLU A 121 -13.17 2.47 -1.88
N MET A 122 -12.50 3.02 -2.91
CA MET A 122 -13.06 3.15 -4.26
C MET A 122 -13.10 1.83 -5.03
N CYS A 123 -12.11 0.95 -4.82
CA CYS A 123 -11.90 -0.26 -5.59
C CYS A 123 -12.09 -1.56 -4.78
N PRO A 124 -13.27 -1.80 -4.17
CA PRO A 124 -13.48 -2.97 -3.34
C PRO A 124 -13.42 -4.27 -4.17
N ARG A 125 -12.87 -5.33 -3.59
CA ARG A 125 -12.88 -6.70 -4.15
C ARG A 125 -12.35 -6.80 -5.59
N SER A 126 -11.34 -6.02 -5.94
CA SER A 126 -10.73 -6.03 -7.29
C SER A 126 -11.65 -5.46 -8.38
N SER A 127 -12.53 -4.52 -8.04
CA SER A 127 -13.38 -3.82 -9.03
C SER A 127 -12.60 -2.92 -9.99
N CYS A 128 -11.34 -2.59 -9.65
CA CYS A 128 -10.42 -1.85 -10.50
C CYS A 128 -9.32 -2.78 -11.05
N SER A 129 -8.91 -2.55 -12.28
CA SER A 129 -7.90 -3.36 -12.96
C SER A 129 -7.08 -2.54 -13.96
N HIS A 130 -5.80 -2.90 -14.06
CA HIS A 130 -4.90 -2.47 -15.11
C HIS A 130 -4.96 -3.52 -16.23
N GLU A 131 -5.56 -3.16 -17.35
CA GLU A 131 -5.80 -4.07 -18.47
C GLU A 131 -4.77 -3.87 -19.58
N ALA A 132 -4.03 -4.92 -19.92
CA ALA A 132 -3.17 -4.90 -21.10
C ALA A 132 -4.01 -5.06 -22.37
N THR A 133 -4.03 -4.04 -23.22
CA THR A 133 -4.79 -3.97 -24.47
C THR A 133 -3.85 -3.78 -25.67
N PRO A 134 -4.33 -3.93 -26.91
CA PRO A 134 -3.49 -3.64 -28.08
C PRO A 134 -2.94 -2.20 -28.13
N LYS A 135 -3.58 -1.24 -27.44
CA LYS A 135 -3.13 0.16 -27.38
C LYS A 135 -2.06 0.41 -26.30
N GLY A 136 -1.99 -0.44 -25.29
CA GLY A 136 -1.18 -0.25 -24.08
C GLY A 136 -1.93 -0.72 -22.84
N ILE A 137 -1.53 -0.22 -21.69
CA ILE A 137 -2.19 -0.49 -20.40
C ILE A 137 -3.31 0.52 -20.18
N VAL A 138 -4.53 0.01 -19.99
CA VAL A 138 -5.74 0.79 -19.75
C VAL A 138 -6.20 0.55 -18.32
N PHE A 139 -6.40 1.62 -17.55
CA PHE A 139 -7.08 1.51 -16.28
C PHE A 139 -8.58 1.39 -16.51
N ARG A 140 -9.23 0.48 -15.78
CA ARG A 140 -10.68 0.43 -15.63
C ARG A 140 -11.01 0.39 -14.15
N GLY A 141 -11.82 1.32 -13.67
CA GLY A 141 -12.12 1.40 -12.24
C GLY A 141 -13.15 2.46 -11.88
N LEU A 142 -13.12 2.87 -10.61
CA LEU A 142 -13.96 3.93 -10.06
C LEU A 142 -13.07 5.08 -9.59
N GLU A 143 -13.49 6.31 -9.85
CA GLU A 143 -12.86 7.51 -9.31
C GLU A 143 -13.92 8.45 -8.72
N TRP A 144 -13.51 9.30 -7.79
CA TRP A 144 -14.37 10.34 -7.23
C TRP A 144 -14.71 11.42 -8.26
N ASP A 145 -16.01 11.68 -8.43
CA ASP A 145 -16.52 12.80 -9.21
C ASP A 145 -16.88 13.97 -8.28
N PHE A 146 -16.00 14.97 -8.24
CA PHE A 146 -16.15 16.16 -7.39
C PHE A 146 -17.04 17.26 -7.99
N LYS A 147 -17.86 16.93 -8.99
CA LYS A 147 -18.78 17.90 -9.64
C LYS A 147 -19.93 18.34 -8.73
N THR A 148 -20.26 17.55 -7.71
CA THR A 148 -21.36 17.81 -6.77
C THR A 148 -20.85 17.94 -5.34
N VAL A 149 -21.60 18.67 -4.50
CA VAL A 149 -21.28 18.87 -3.07
C VAL A 149 -21.09 17.55 -2.31
N PHE A 150 -21.83 16.51 -2.70
CA PHE A 150 -21.60 15.13 -2.28
C PHE A 150 -20.90 14.38 -3.42
N PRO A 151 -19.60 14.11 -3.33
CA PRO A 151 -18.88 13.37 -4.36
C PRO A 151 -19.48 11.98 -4.57
N LYS A 152 -19.53 11.53 -5.82
CA LYS A 152 -20.00 10.19 -6.16
C LYS A 152 -18.90 9.43 -6.88
N LEU A 153 -18.89 8.11 -6.77
CA LEU A 153 -18.02 7.28 -7.60
C LEU A 153 -18.59 7.21 -9.01
N LYS A 154 -17.72 7.44 -10.01
CA LYS A 154 -18.05 7.21 -11.41
C LYS A 154 -17.11 6.17 -12.02
N PRO A 155 -17.60 5.31 -12.93
CA PRO A 155 -16.74 4.48 -13.75
C PRO A 155 -15.82 5.33 -14.63
N VAL A 156 -14.55 4.95 -14.69
CA VAL A 156 -13.55 5.57 -15.55
C VAL A 156 -12.81 4.52 -16.35
N GLU A 157 -12.39 4.92 -17.55
CA GLU A 157 -11.52 4.17 -18.43
C GLU A 157 -10.56 5.14 -19.12
N TYR A 158 -9.26 4.89 -19.01
CA TYR A 158 -8.26 5.67 -19.74
C TYR A 158 -6.99 4.86 -19.98
N LEU A 159 -6.26 5.25 -21.02
CA LEU A 159 -4.94 4.71 -21.33
C LEU A 159 -3.93 5.26 -20.32
N GLU A 160 -3.44 4.41 -19.41
CA GLU A 160 -2.39 4.77 -18.45
C GLU A 160 -1.03 4.87 -19.12
N LEU A 161 -0.73 3.90 -20.00
CA LEU A 161 0.61 3.77 -20.56
C LEU A 161 0.57 3.09 -21.93
N PRO A 162 0.97 3.75 -23.03
CA PRO A 162 1.14 3.08 -24.31
C PRO A 162 2.29 2.07 -24.29
N TRP A 163 2.29 1.12 -25.23
CA TRP A 163 3.41 0.20 -25.42
C TRP A 163 4.67 0.95 -25.86
N THR A 164 5.79 0.68 -25.21
CA THR A 164 7.12 0.95 -25.76
C THR A 164 7.45 -0.17 -26.74
N PRO A 165 7.59 0.10 -28.05
CA PRO A 165 7.81 -0.94 -29.04
C PRO A 165 9.14 -1.66 -28.79
N TRP A 166 9.21 -2.91 -29.25
CA TRP A 166 10.49 -3.63 -29.24
C TRP A 166 11.50 -2.90 -30.14
N PRO A 167 12.79 -2.88 -29.76
CA PRO A 167 13.81 -2.36 -30.65
C PRO A 167 13.78 -3.14 -31.97
N ASN A 168 13.92 -2.42 -33.09
CA ASN A 168 14.03 -3.04 -34.40
C ASN A 168 15.21 -4.00 -34.39
N ARG A 169 14.97 -5.24 -34.81
CA ARG A 169 16.03 -6.19 -35.15
C ARG A 169 16.50 -5.82 -36.55
N THR A 170 17.40 -4.84 -36.66
CA THR A 170 18.19 -4.61 -37.87
C THR A 170 19.20 -5.73 -38.05
#